data_AF-A0A1I7FGM3-F1
#
_entry.id   AF-A0A1I7FGM3-F1
#
_cell.length_a   1.000
_cell.length_b   1.000
_cell.length_c   1.000
_cell.angle_alpha   90.00
_cell.angle_beta   90.00
_cell.angle_gamma   90.00
#
_symmetry.space_group_name_H-M   'P 1'
#
loop_
_entity.id
_entity.type
_entity.pdbx_description
1 polymer ?
#
loop_
_entity_poly.entity_id
_entity_poly.type
_entity_poly.pdbx_seq_one_letter_code
_entity_poly.pdbx_strand_id
1 'polypeptide(L)'
;MKNLELLNSIAYTKYSDWKGIISIDNSDLSGVQDLCTNNGISSDKYFIVGFGLGDENSRGISESKSVACIVLLLDKNKYGHSATQIMENTRDEKQINVIRKSFRVPYSDVAKSIKRFSFMALWKTRGEFPEINIIEEE
;
A
#
# COMPACT_ATOMS: atom_id res chain seq x y z
N MET A 1 -8.53 -4.75 14.28
CA MET A 1 -7.17 -5.18 13.86
C MET A 1 -6.36 -3.92 13.59
N LYS A 2 -5.38 -3.60 14.43
CA LYS A 2 -4.69 -2.29 14.42
C LYS A 2 -4.05 -1.92 13.07
N ASN A 3 -3.53 -2.90 12.31
CA ASN A 3 -2.95 -2.63 10.99
C ASN A 3 -4.00 -2.33 9.93
N LEU A 4 -5.17 -2.97 9.98
CA LEU A 4 -6.28 -2.64 9.08
C LEU A 4 -6.85 -1.25 9.41
N GLU A 5 -6.90 -0.90 10.70
CA GLU A 5 -7.25 0.46 11.15
C GLU A 5 -6.23 1.51 10.67
N LEU A 6 -4.92 1.20 10.70
CA LEU A 6 -3.88 2.04 10.10
C LEU A 6 -4.07 2.19 8.60
N LEU A 7 -4.23 1.10 7.85
CA LEU A 7 -4.48 1.16 6.41
C LEU A 7 -5.72 2.00 6.11
N ASN A 8 -6.77 1.85 6.93
CA ASN A 8 -7.96 2.68 6.86
C ASN A 8 -7.68 4.17 7.12
N SER A 9 -6.73 4.55 7.96
CA SER A 9 -6.44 5.97 8.20
C SER A 9 -5.57 6.61 7.12
N ILE A 10 -4.76 5.82 6.40
CA ILE A 10 -3.80 6.35 5.41
C ILE A 10 -4.21 6.13 3.95
N ALA A 11 -5.07 5.15 3.66
CA ALA A 11 -5.67 4.91 2.35
C ALA A 11 -7.07 5.53 2.31
N TYR A 12 -7.13 6.79 1.86
CA TYR A 12 -8.37 7.55 1.78
C TYR A 12 -8.36 8.47 0.55
N THR A 13 -9.54 8.97 0.20
CA THR A 13 -9.73 10.07 -0.74
C THR A 13 -10.49 11.17 -0.01
N LYS A 14 -10.53 12.39 -0.55
CA LYS A 14 -11.20 13.54 0.08
C LYS A 14 -12.61 13.21 0.63
N TYR A 15 -13.37 12.39 -0.10
CA TYR A 15 -14.73 12.00 0.28
C TYR A 15 -14.82 10.59 0.87
N SER A 16 -13.94 9.66 0.45
CA SER A 16 -13.90 8.28 0.94
C SER A 16 -15.26 7.57 0.93
N ASP A 17 -16.05 7.86 -0.12
CA ASP A 17 -17.37 7.27 -0.31
C ASP A 17 -17.29 5.76 -0.52
N TRP A 18 -16.18 5.25 -1.06
CA TRP A 18 -15.93 3.82 -1.23
C TRP A 18 -14.67 3.42 -0.50
N LYS A 19 -14.70 2.25 0.14
CA LYS A 19 -13.54 1.71 0.85
C LYS A 19 -13.50 0.20 0.79
N GLY A 20 -12.30 -0.34 0.74
CA GLY A 20 -12.12 -1.78 0.80
C GLY A 20 -10.66 -2.15 0.78
N ILE A 21 -10.37 -3.23 0.08
CA ILE A 21 -9.08 -3.91 0.13
C ILE A 21 -8.48 -4.00 -1.27
N ILE A 22 -7.14 -4.05 -1.28
CA ILE A 22 -6.36 -4.36 -2.46
C ILE A 22 -5.50 -5.58 -2.15
N SER A 23 -5.49 -6.54 -3.07
CA SER A 23 -4.56 -7.66 -3.09
C SER A 23 -3.61 -7.46 -4.25
N ILE A 24 -2.32 -7.69 -4.03
CA ILE A 24 -1.27 -7.53 -5.03
C ILE A 24 -0.50 -8.85 -5.11
N ASP A 25 -0.44 -9.45 -6.28
CA ASP A 25 0.47 -10.57 -6.51
C ASP A 25 1.82 -10.00 -6.89
N ASN A 26 2.81 -10.34 -6.07
CA ASN A 26 4.19 -10.06 -6.36
C ASN A 26 4.98 -11.31 -6.02
N SER A 27 5.03 -12.25 -6.97
CA SER A 27 5.62 -13.59 -6.82
C SER A 27 7.05 -13.58 -6.25
N ASP A 28 7.74 -12.44 -6.32
CA ASP A 28 9.16 -12.31 -6.03
C ASP A 28 9.55 -10.99 -5.34
N LEU A 29 8.59 -10.11 -4.95
CA LEU A 29 8.83 -8.76 -4.38
C LEU A 29 9.72 -7.79 -5.20
N SER A 30 10.40 -8.29 -6.25
CA SER A 30 11.35 -7.61 -7.10
C SER A 30 10.78 -6.33 -7.70
N GLY A 31 9.60 -6.39 -8.31
CA GLY A 31 9.04 -5.25 -9.04
C GLY A 31 8.78 -4.02 -8.16
N VAL A 32 8.15 -4.20 -6.99
CA VAL A 32 7.92 -3.09 -6.05
C VAL A 32 9.22 -2.58 -5.46
N GLN A 33 10.17 -3.47 -5.16
CA GLN A 33 11.48 -3.09 -4.63
C GLN A 33 12.30 -2.31 -5.67
N ASP A 34 12.28 -2.73 -6.93
CA ASP A 34 12.93 -2.07 -8.05
C ASP A 34 12.31 -0.70 -8.31
N LEU A 35 10.97 -0.60 -8.30
CA LEU A 35 10.26 0.65 -8.40
C LEU A 35 10.69 1.64 -7.30
N CYS A 36 10.80 1.17 -6.07
CA CYS A 36 11.26 1.99 -4.94
C CYS A 36 12.73 2.42 -5.12
N THR A 37 13.60 1.49 -5.51
CA THR A 37 15.04 1.73 -5.69
C THR A 37 15.30 2.74 -6.80
N ASN A 38 14.63 2.58 -7.94
CA ASN A 38 14.70 3.50 -9.09
C ASN A 38 14.19 4.90 -8.75
N ASN A 39 13.43 5.05 -7.67
CA ASN A 39 12.90 6.33 -7.18
C ASN A 39 13.59 6.78 -5.87
N GLY A 40 14.80 6.31 -5.60
CA GLY A 40 15.66 6.84 -4.53
C GLY A 40 15.43 6.27 -3.13
N ILE A 41 14.72 5.15 -3.02
CA ILE A 41 14.60 4.40 -1.76
C ILE A 41 15.72 3.35 -1.72
N SER A 42 16.74 3.58 -0.89
CA SER A 42 17.83 2.62 -0.70
C SER A 42 17.33 1.32 -0.06
N SER A 43 17.46 0.22 -0.80
CA SER A 43 17.18 -1.15 -0.33
C SER A 43 18.12 -1.59 0.78
N ASP A 44 19.32 -1.02 0.89
CA ASP A 44 20.29 -1.35 1.94
C ASP A 44 19.91 -0.73 3.27
N LYS A 45 19.32 0.48 3.23
CA LYS A 45 18.90 1.22 4.42
C LYS A 45 17.51 0.81 4.91
N TYR A 46 16.60 0.49 3.99
CA TYR A 46 15.18 0.33 4.32
C TYR A 46 14.63 -1.06 3.98
N PHE A 47 13.73 -1.54 4.83
CA PHE A 47 12.89 -2.71 4.59
C PHE A 47 11.46 -2.25 4.29
N ILE A 48 10.87 -2.71 3.18
CA ILE A 48 9.52 -2.32 2.76
C ILE A 48 8.49 -3.18 3.50
N VAL A 49 7.56 -2.54 4.21
CA VAL A 49 6.47 -3.21 4.96
C VAL A 49 5.07 -2.83 4.49
N GLY A 50 4.97 -1.90 3.54
CA GLY A 50 3.70 -1.51 2.96
C GLY A 50 3.90 -0.71 1.68
N PHE A 51 2.96 -0.89 0.75
CA PHE A 51 2.93 -0.21 -0.53
C PHE A 51 1.49 0.18 -0.86
N GLY A 52 1.29 1.34 -1.46
CA GLY A 52 -0.01 1.83 -1.89
C GLY A 52 0.10 2.80 -3.05
N LEU A 53 -1.03 3.04 -3.69
CA LEU A 53 -1.17 3.98 -4.79
C LEU A 53 -2.21 5.04 -4.40
N GLY A 54 -1.98 6.28 -4.80
CA GLY A 54 -2.90 7.39 -4.60
C GLY A 54 -2.89 8.36 -5.76
N ASP A 55 -4.07 8.86 -6.11
CA ASP A 55 -4.24 10.03 -6.96
C ASP A 55 -5.37 10.88 -6.39
N GLU A 56 -5.12 12.17 -6.20
CA GLU A 56 -6.05 13.11 -5.57
C GLU A 56 -6.39 14.29 -6.50
N ASN A 57 -6.16 14.14 -7.80
CA ASN A 57 -6.48 15.21 -8.74
C ASN A 57 -8.00 15.33 -8.96
N SER A 58 -8.49 16.56 -9.13
CA SER A 58 -9.92 16.86 -9.33
C SER A 58 -10.43 16.58 -10.74
N ARG A 59 -9.55 16.21 -11.67
CA ARG A 59 -9.87 16.00 -13.09
C ARG A 59 -10.01 14.53 -13.48
N GLY A 60 -9.79 13.61 -12.53
CA GLY A 60 -9.82 12.18 -12.74
C GLY A 60 -8.44 11.57 -12.99
N ILE A 61 -8.32 10.26 -12.70
CA ILE A 61 -7.04 9.53 -12.75
C ILE A 61 -6.36 9.52 -14.13
N SER A 62 -7.13 9.67 -15.22
CA SER A 62 -6.61 9.66 -16.59
C SER A 62 -5.77 10.89 -16.94
N GLU A 63 -6.01 12.02 -16.27
CA GLU A 63 -5.44 13.32 -16.65
C GLU A 63 -4.01 13.52 -16.14
N SER A 64 -3.64 12.87 -15.03
CA SER A 64 -2.32 13.03 -14.42
C SER A 64 -1.21 12.23 -15.10
N LYS A 65 -1.57 11.21 -15.92
CA LYS A 65 -0.71 10.18 -16.52
C LYS A 65 0.27 9.50 -15.53
N SER A 66 0.11 9.75 -14.24
CA SER A 66 1.05 9.39 -13.19
C SER A 66 0.30 9.15 -11.88
N VAL A 67 0.81 8.27 -11.05
CA VAL A 67 0.22 7.95 -9.76
C VAL A 67 1.25 8.19 -8.66
N ALA A 68 0.78 8.62 -7.48
CA ALA A 68 1.64 8.66 -6.31
C ALA A 68 1.77 7.25 -5.74
N CYS A 69 2.99 6.75 -5.67
CA CYS A 69 3.32 5.58 -4.87
C CYS A 69 3.56 6.03 -3.43
N ILE A 70 3.00 5.30 -2.48
CA ILE A 70 3.17 5.50 -1.04
C ILE A 70 3.83 4.23 -0.50
N VAL A 71 4.92 4.39 0.24
CA VAL A 71 5.70 3.27 0.75
C VAL A 71 5.92 3.43 2.25
N LEU A 72 5.72 2.35 2.99
CA LEU A 72 6.00 2.24 4.42
C LEU A 72 7.30 1.48 4.61
N LEU A 73 8.23 2.09 5.33
CA LEU A 73 9.62 1.63 5.44
C LEU A 73 10.01 1.45 6.91
N LEU A 74 10.76 0.39 7.20
CA LEU A 74 11.50 0.22 8.44
C LEU A 74 12.98 0.52 8.21
N ASP A 75 13.63 1.16 9.18
CA ASP A 75 15.08 1.35 9.17
C ASP A 75 15.78 0.02 9.52
N LYS A 76 16.56 -0.51 8.59
CA LYS A 76 17.24 -1.81 8.76
C LYS A 76 18.30 -1.78 9.86
N ASN A 77 18.97 -0.64 10.08
CA ASN A 77 19.96 -0.52 11.15
C ASN A 77 19.31 -0.59 12.54
N LYS A 78 18.04 -0.21 12.65
CA LYS A 78 17.28 -0.27 13.90
C LYS A 78 16.56 -1.60 14.10
N TYR A 79 15.91 -2.10 13.05
CA TYR A 79 14.97 -3.21 13.17
C TYR A 79 15.52 -4.53 12.62
N GLY A 80 16.58 -4.53 11.80
CA GLY A 80 17.16 -5.73 11.20
C GLY A 80 17.06 -5.74 9.67
N HIS A 81 17.87 -6.58 9.04
CA HIS A 81 18.03 -6.63 7.58
C HIS A 81 17.17 -7.70 6.91
N SER A 82 16.53 -8.59 7.67
CA SER A 82 15.64 -9.64 7.20
C SER A 82 14.31 -9.64 7.95
N ALA A 83 13.27 -10.26 7.37
CA ALA A 83 11.98 -10.40 8.02
C ALA A 83 12.09 -11.12 9.38
N THR A 84 12.93 -12.17 9.45
CA THR A 84 13.19 -12.90 10.70
C THR A 84 13.79 -11.99 11.77
N GLN A 85 14.85 -11.24 11.43
CA GLN A 85 15.48 -10.32 12.37
C GLN A 85 14.51 -9.22 12.84
N ILE A 86 13.69 -8.71 11.92
CA ILE A 86 12.67 -7.71 12.26
C ILE A 86 11.69 -8.29 13.27
N MET A 87 11.14 -9.49 13.02
CA MET A 87 10.20 -10.12 13.96
C MET A 87 10.84 -10.39 15.33
N GLU A 88 12.09 -10.82 15.38
CA GLU A 88 12.83 -11.05 16.62
C GLU A 88 13.05 -9.75 17.39
N ASN A 89 13.56 -8.71 16.72
CA ASN A 89 13.88 -7.41 17.34
C ASN A 89 12.63 -6.63 17.76
N THR A 90 11.46 -6.91 17.17
CA THR A 90 10.21 -6.22 17.51
C THR A 90 9.27 -7.08 18.36
N ARG A 91 9.70 -8.25 18.84
CA ARG A 91 8.84 -9.22 19.52
C ARG A 91 8.12 -8.67 20.75
N ASP A 92 8.85 -7.91 21.57
CA ASP A 92 8.34 -7.36 22.83
C ASP A 92 7.83 -5.91 22.67
N GLU A 93 7.90 -5.36 21.45
CA GLU A 93 7.49 -4.00 21.15
C GLU A 93 5.97 -3.93 20.97
N LYS A 94 5.32 -3.01 21.71
CA LYS A 94 3.88 -2.75 21.54
C LYS A 94 3.57 -2.02 20.23
N GLN A 95 4.54 -1.22 19.74
CA GLN A 95 4.43 -0.39 18.55
C GLN A 95 5.81 -0.19 17.94
N ILE A 96 5.88 -0.07 16.61
CA ILE A 96 7.10 0.23 15.88
C ILE A 96 6.93 1.48 15.02
N ASN A 97 8.02 2.19 14.77
CA ASN A 97 8.00 3.40 13.95
C ASN A 97 8.22 3.03 12.49
N VAL A 98 7.27 3.37 11.64
CA VAL A 98 7.37 3.24 10.18
C VAL A 98 7.57 4.61 9.54
N ILE A 99 8.44 4.68 8.55
CA ILE A 99 8.69 5.88 7.75
C ILE A 99 7.79 5.81 6.52
N ARG A 100 6.95 6.83 6.32
CA ARG A 100 6.16 6.99 5.09
C ARG A 100 6.93 7.83 4.09
N LYS A 101 7.16 7.31 2.88
CA LYS A 101 7.66 8.08 1.74
C LYS A 101 6.64 8.05 0.60
N SER A 102 6.66 9.07 -0.24
CA SER A 102 5.89 9.11 -1.47
C SER A 102 6.71 9.66 -2.62
N PHE A 103 6.41 9.17 -3.82
CA PHE A 103 7.00 9.63 -5.08
C PHE A 103 5.96 9.41 -6.19
N ARG A 104 6.04 10.17 -7.28
CA ARG A 104 5.13 10.00 -8.43
C ARG A 104 5.84 9.31 -9.57
N VAL A 105 5.16 8.36 -10.20
CA VAL A 105 5.64 7.65 -11.39
C VAL A 105 4.55 7.58 -12.45
N PRO A 106 4.90 7.43 -13.73
CA PRO A 106 3.95 7.07 -14.76
C PRO A 106 3.20 5.77 -14.43
N TYR A 107 1.93 5.67 -14.82
CA TYR A 107 1.16 4.43 -14.66
C TYR A 107 1.84 3.22 -15.34
N SER A 108 2.57 3.46 -16.44
CA SER A 108 3.33 2.42 -17.14
C SER A 108 4.40 1.77 -16.26
N ASP A 109 5.00 2.51 -15.34
CA ASP A 109 6.05 1.97 -14.48
C ASP A 109 5.48 1.16 -13.32
N VAL A 110 4.29 1.53 -12.84
CA VAL A 110 3.52 0.67 -11.93
C VAL A 110 3.12 -0.63 -12.61
N ALA A 111 2.62 -0.56 -13.87
CA ALA A 111 2.22 -1.74 -14.62
C ALA A 111 3.39 -2.71 -14.91
N LYS A 112 4.61 -2.21 -15.07
CA LYS A 112 5.83 -3.05 -15.17
C LYS A 112 6.16 -3.73 -13.84
N SER A 113 5.87 -3.07 -12.73
CA SER A 113 6.31 -3.45 -11.37
C SER A 113 5.30 -4.34 -10.64
N ILE A 114 4.01 -4.22 -10.97
CA ILE A 114 2.91 -4.95 -10.36
C ILE A 114 2.22 -5.77 -11.44
N LYS A 115 2.45 -7.09 -11.43
CA LYS A 115 1.96 -7.99 -12.48
C LYS A 115 0.46 -8.24 -12.38
N ARG A 116 -0.08 -8.41 -11.17
CA ARG A 116 -1.51 -8.65 -10.94
C ARG A 116 -1.95 -7.96 -9.66
N PHE A 117 -3.15 -7.40 -9.68
CA PHE A 117 -3.80 -6.88 -8.49
C PHE A 117 -5.30 -7.12 -8.58
N SER A 118 -5.95 -7.21 -7.43
CA SER A 118 -7.40 -7.18 -7.28
C SER A 118 -7.75 -6.04 -6.35
N PHE A 119 -8.68 -5.20 -6.76
CA PHE A 119 -9.19 -4.09 -5.97
C PHE A 119 -10.70 -4.22 -5.85
N MET A 120 -11.19 -4.19 -4.62
CA MET A 120 -12.63 -4.26 -4.33
C MET A 120 -12.95 -3.29 -3.21
N ALA A 121 -13.95 -2.46 -3.44
CA ALA A 121 -14.44 -1.53 -2.47
C ALA A 121 -15.96 -1.66 -2.33
N LEU A 122 -16.45 -1.45 -1.12
CA LEU A 122 -17.86 -1.31 -0.84
C LEU A 122 -18.17 0.16 -0.60
N TRP A 123 -19.39 0.53 -0.91
CA TRP A 123 -19.89 1.86 -0.61
C TRP A 123 -19.94 2.06 0.91
N LYS A 124 -19.30 3.13 1.38
CA LYS A 124 -19.28 3.55 2.77
C LYS A 124 -20.49 4.46 3.01
N THR A 125 -21.53 3.93 3.64
CA THR A 125 -22.65 4.74 4.11
C THR A 125 -22.35 5.29 5.51
N ARG A 126 -23.02 6.37 5.90
CA ARG A 126 -22.96 6.92 7.27
C ARG A 126 -23.80 6.11 8.28
N GLY A 127 -24.37 4.97 7.89
CA GLY A 127 -25.21 4.09 8.72
C GLY A 127 -24.82 2.61 8.60
N GLU A 128 -25.61 1.71 9.17
CA GLU A 128 -25.41 0.26 9.05
C GLU A 128 -25.81 -0.19 7.64
N PHE A 129 -24.84 -0.27 6.73
CA PHE A 129 -25.04 -0.98 5.47
C PHE A 129 -25.46 -2.42 5.80
N PRO A 130 -26.53 -2.96 5.19
CA PRO A 130 -26.97 -4.31 5.48
C PRO A 130 -25.87 -5.31 5.14
N GLU A 131 -25.92 -6.47 5.79
CA GLU A 131 -25.05 -7.59 5.45
C GLU A 131 -25.23 -7.95 3.96
N ILE A 132 -24.12 -8.09 3.25
CA ILE A 132 -24.10 -8.37 1.82
C ILE A 132 -23.99 -9.87 1.62
N ASN A 133 -25.01 -10.45 0.98
CA ASN A 133 -24.90 -11.77 0.39
C ASN A 133 -24.52 -11.63 -1.10
N ILE A 134 -23.36 -12.14 -1.48
CA ILE A 134 -22.91 -12.15 -2.89
C ILE A 134 -23.55 -13.37 -3.57
N ILE A 135 -24.25 -13.14 -4.66
CA ILE A 135 -24.81 -14.19 -5.53
C ILE A 135 -24.03 -14.12 -6.84
N GLU A 136 -23.39 -15.21 -7.22
CA GLU A 136 -22.67 -15.32 -8.49
C GLU A 136 -23.65 -15.80 -9.57
N GLU A 137 -23.70 -15.10 -10.71
CA GLU A 137 -24.42 -15.54 -11.91
C GLU A 137 -23.39 -16.10 -12.90
N GLU A 138 -23.63 -17.30 -13.44
CA GLU A 138 -22.80 -17.95 -14.47
C GLU A 138 -22.93 -17.29 -15.85
#